data_AF-A0AAD5GCS7-F1
#
_entry.id   AF-A0AAD5GCS7-F1
#
_cell.length_a   1.000
_cell.length_b   1.000
_cell.length_c   1.000
_cell.angle_alpha   90.00
_cell.angle_beta   90.00
_cell.angle_gamma   90.00
#
_symmetry.space_group_name_H-M   'P 1'
#
loop_
_entity.id
_entity.type
_entity.pdbx_description
1 polymer ?
#
loop_
_entity_poly.entity_id
_entity_poly.type
_entity_poly.pdbx_seq_one_letter_code
_entity_poly.pdbx_strand_id
1 'polypeptide(L)'
;WFESYIGVGENEEVQLFYYFAESQRNPKEDPIILNMPGGPGYSGLYSFAYGREGPLSFDDHNGHDNITFTLNPNSWTKVFSWPAILH
;
A
#
# COMPACT_ATOMS: atom_id res chain seq x y z
N TRP A 1 7.04 7.81 -1.25
CA TRP A 1 5.64 7.49 -0.93
C TRP A 1 4.79 8.66 -1.33
N PHE A 2 3.64 8.40 -1.94
CA PHE A 2 2.68 9.43 -2.30
C PHE A 2 1.26 8.92 -2.07
N GLU A 3 0.40 9.84 -1.66
CA GLU A 3 -1.02 9.65 -1.43
C GLU A 3 -1.81 10.58 -2.34
N SER A 4 -2.87 10.07 -2.93
CA SER A 4 -3.78 10.86 -3.76
C SER A 4 -5.13 10.18 -3.88
N TYR A 5 -6.08 10.92 -4.44
CA TYR A 5 -7.35 10.39 -4.91
C TYR A 5 -7.33 10.28 -6.44
N ILE A 6 -8.07 9.33 -6.97
CA ILE A 6 -8.35 9.18 -8.39
C ILE A 6 -9.87 9.07 -8.59
N GLY A 7 -10.40 9.93 -9.47
CA GLY A 7 -11.79 9.89 -9.88
C GLY A 7 -12.08 8.71 -10.80
N VAL A 8 -13.15 7.98 -10.53
CA VAL A 8 -13.66 6.89 -11.36
C VAL A 8 -15.17 7.05 -11.57
N GLY A 9 -15.69 6.52 -12.69
CA GLY A 9 -17.06 6.74 -13.15
C GLY A 9 -17.14 7.76 -14.29
N GLU A 10 -18.32 7.90 -14.91
CA GLU A 10 -18.49 8.74 -16.11
C GLU A 10 -18.15 10.22 -15.86
N ASN A 11 -18.39 10.70 -14.64
CA ASN A 11 -18.13 12.08 -14.22
C ASN A 11 -17.17 12.15 -13.01
N GLU A 12 -16.30 11.16 -12.83
CA GLU A 12 -15.39 11.09 -11.66
C GLU A 12 -16.15 11.14 -10.31
N GLU A 13 -17.38 10.64 -10.32
CA GLU A 13 -18.33 10.74 -9.20
C GLU A 13 -17.93 9.90 -7.98
N VAL A 14 -17.07 8.91 -8.18
CA VAL A 14 -16.46 8.11 -7.10
C VAL A 14 -14.98 8.46 -7.02
N GLN A 15 -14.50 8.76 -5.82
CA GLN A 15 -13.09 9.07 -5.57
C GLN A 15 -12.44 7.91 -4.83
N LEU A 16 -11.51 7.21 -5.48
CA LEU A 16 -10.73 6.14 -4.87
C LEU A 16 -9.45 6.73 -4.27
N PHE A 17 -9.19 6.43 -3.00
CA PHE A 17 -7.95 6.82 -2.35
C PHE A 17 -6.87 5.77 -2.64
N TYR A 18 -5.62 6.19 -2.80
CA TYR A 18 -4.52 5.23 -2.91
C TYR A 18 -3.24 5.72 -2.23
N TYR A 19 -2.46 4.76 -1.75
CA TYR A 19 -1.05 4.96 -1.38
C TYR A 19 -0.16 4.33 -2.44
N PHE A 20 0.94 4.99 -2.77
CA PHE A 20 1.95 4.44 -3.67
C PHE A 20 3.30 4.35 -2.98
N ALA A 21 3.81 3.13 -2.98
CA ALA A 21 5.18 2.81 -2.60
C ALA A 21 6.08 2.79 -3.83
N GLU A 22 7.14 3.57 -3.86
CA GLU A 22 8.13 3.43 -4.92
C GLU A 22 9.04 2.22 -4.67
N SER A 23 9.53 1.63 -5.75
CA SER A 23 10.61 0.65 -5.64
C SER A 23 11.82 1.25 -4.92
N GLN A 24 12.37 0.51 -3.98
CA GLN A 24 13.57 0.88 -3.23
C GLN A 24 14.84 0.68 -4.07
N ARG A 25 14.77 0.00 -5.23
CA ARG A 25 15.90 -0.25 -6.11
C ARG A 25 16.03 0.81 -7.19
N ASN A 26 15.14 0.82 -8.18
CA ASN A 26 15.09 1.84 -9.22
C ASN A 26 13.63 2.13 -9.63
N PRO A 27 12.96 3.12 -9.01
CA PRO A 27 11.56 3.45 -9.30
C PRO A 27 11.25 3.76 -10.77
N LYS A 28 12.26 4.16 -11.56
CA LYS A 28 12.09 4.54 -12.98
C LYS A 28 12.11 3.36 -13.94
N GLU A 29 12.75 2.25 -13.56
CA GLU A 29 12.91 1.07 -14.41
C GLU A 29 12.15 -0.14 -13.87
N ASP A 30 11.93 -0.17 -12.55
CA ASP A 30 11.26 -1.27 -11.88
C ASP A 30 9.76 -1.30 -12.20
N PRO A 31 9.17 -2.49 -12.37
CA PRO A 31 7.76 -2.58 -12.73
C PRO A 31 6.83 -2.10 -11.62
N ILE A 32 5.61 -1.75 -12.02
CA ILE A 32 4.51 -1.41 -11.12
C ILE A 32 3.62 -2.64 -10.94
N ILE A 33 3.33 -3.01 -9.69
CA ILE A 33 2.35 -4.05 -9.34
C ILE A 33 1.16 -3.37 -8.69
N LEU A 34 -0.04 -3.52 -9.23
CA LEU A 34 -1.25 -3.00 -8.59
C LEU A 34 -1.70 -3.94 -7.45
N ASN A 35 -1.84 -3.43 -6.23
CA ASN A 35 -2.53 -4.16 -5.16
C ASN A 35 -4.02 -3.86 -5.18
N MET A 36 -4.81 -4.93 -5.21
CA MET A 36 -6.22 -4.87 -4.84
C MET A 36 -6.47 -6.05 -3.92
N PRO A 37 -6.63 -5.84 -2.60
CA PRO A 37 -7.05 -6.92 -1.73
C PRO A 37 -8.41 -7.44 -2.19
N GLY A 38 -8.61 -8.75 -2.07
CA GLY A 38 -9.87 -9.39 -2.47
C GLY A 38 -11.03 -9.02 -1.55
N GLY A 39 -12.19 -9.63 -1.80
CA GLY A 39 -13.40 -9.41 -1.02
C GLY A 39 -14.02 -8.01 -1.23
N PRO A 40 -15.34 -7.87 -1.08
CA PRO A 40 -15.97 -6.56 -1.17
C PRO A 40 -15.60 -5.70 0.05
N GLY A 41 -15.16 -4.46 -0.20
CA GLY A 41 -14.92 -3.46 0.85
C GLY A 41 -13.62 -3.65 1.65
N TYR A 42 -12.73 -4.57 1.27
CA TYR A 42 -11.44 -4.68 1.91
C TYR A 42 -10.53 -3.52 1.50
N SER A 43 -9.90 -2.88 2.49
CA SER A 43 -9.01 -1.74 2.25
C SER A 43 -7.60 -2.22 1.90
N GLY A 44 -7.00 -1.63 0.87
CA GLY A 44 -5.59 -1.87 0.49
C GLY A 44 -4.59 -1.55 1.61
N LEU A 45 -5.00 -0.79 2.63
CA LEU A 45 -4.19 -0.56 3.82
C LEU A 45 -3.81 -1.87 4.51
N TYR A 46 -4.71 -2.86 4.49
CA TYR A 46 -4.45 -4.15 5.08
C TYR A 46 -3.23 -4.82 4.44
N SER A 47 -3.24 -4.97 3.11
CA SER A 47 -2.11 -5.55 2.38
C SER A 47 -0.84 -4.70 2.47
N PHE A 48 -0.97 -3.38 2.59
CA PHE A 48 0.16 -2.47 2.72
C PHE A 48 0.91 -2.59 4.06
N ALA A 49 0.18 -2.76 5.17
CA ALA A 49 0.76 -2.70 6.51
C ALA A 49 0.68 -4.02 7.32
N TYR A 50 -0.30 -4.87 7.04
CA TYR A 50 -0.47 -6.20 7.65
C TYR A 50 -0.09 -7.36 6.70
N GLY A 51 -0.04 -7.11 5.39
CA GLY A 51 0.37 -8.10 4.40
C GLY A 51 1.85 -8.46 4.53
N ARG A 52 2.19 -9.74 4.30
CA ARG A 52 3.59 -10.21 4.34
C ARG A 52 4.46 -9.57 3.24
N GLU A 53 3.82 -9.25 2.14
CA GLU A 53 4.37 -8.59 0.97
C GLU A 53 4.54 -7.07 1.16
N GLY A 54 3.80 -6.49 2.12
CA GLY A 54 3.66 -5.06 2.44
C GLY A 54 4.98 -4.35 2.71
N PRO A 55 5.13 -3.05 2.37
CA PRO A 55 6.32 -2.27 2.72
C PRO A 55 6.51 -2.03 4.22
N LEU A 56 5.41 -2.01 4.98
CA LEU A 56 5.42 -1.79 6.41
C LEU A 56 5.02 -3.07 7.15
N SER A 57 5.48 -3.18 8.38
CA SER A 57 5.03 -4.19 9.33
C SER A 57 4.67 -3.52 10.65
N PHE A 58 3.53 -3.91 11.20
CA PHE A 58 3.12 -3.51 12.54
C PHE A 58 3.99 -4.22 13.57
N ASP A 59 4.55 -3.44 14.49
CA ASP A 59 5.13 -3.94 15.74
C ASP A 59 4.14 -3.59 16.86
N ASP A 60 3.42 -4.60 17.34
CA ASP A 60 2.42 -4.50 18.40
C ASP A 60 2.98 -4.91 19.77
N HIS A 61 4.27 -5.25 19.85
CA HIS A 61 4.89 -5.79 21.06
C HIS A 61 4.94 -4.78 22.22
N ASN A 62 4.79 -3.49 21.92
CA ASN A 62 4.75 -2.41 22.91
C ASN A 62 3.33 -2.07 23.40
N GLY A 63 2.32 -2.87 23.02
CA GLY A 63 0.92 -2.67 23.39
C GLY A 63 0.16 -1.74 22.46
N HIS A 64 -1.17 -1.76 22.56
CA HIS A 64 -2.09 -1.04 21.66
C HIS A 64 -1.91 0.48 21.63
N ASP A 65 -1.27 1.06 22.66
CA ASP A 65 -1.07 2.51 22.79
C ASP A 65 0.25 2.98 22.16
N ASN A 66 1.14 2.06 21.78
CA ASN A 66 2.45 2.36 21.20
C ASN A 66 2.68 1.52 19.94
N ILE A 67 1.77 1.68 18.99
CA ILE A 67 1.86 1.03 17.68
C ILE A 67 2.98 1.71 16.89
N THR A 68 4.02 0.94 16.55
CA THR A 68 5.12 1.40 15.71
C THR A 68 5.08 0.70 14.36
N PHE A 69 5.50 1.44 13.34
CA PHE A 69 5.69 0.90 11.99
C PHE A 69 7.17 0.64 11.76
N THR A 70 7.48 -0.58 11.32
CA THR A 70 8.83 -0.95 10.89
C THR A 70 8.84 -1.23 9.39
N LEU A 71 9.99 -1.05 8.75
CA LEU A 71 10.16 -1.42 7.34
C LEU A 71 10.22 -2.94 7.23
N ASN A 72 9.40 -3.51 6.36
CA ASN A 72 9.45 -4.93 6.06
C ASN A 72 10.69 -5.24 5.18
N PRO A 73 11.66 -6.03 5.67
CA PRO A 73 12.84 -6.37 4.87
C PRO A 73 12.51 -7.22 3.64
N ASN A 74 11.40 -7.95 3.67
CA ASN A 74 10.95 -8.86 2.61
C ASN A 74 9.87 -8.26 1.71
N SER A 75 9.67 -6.94 1.78
CA SER A 75 8.66 -6.24 0.97
C SER A 75 8.88 -6.42 -0.52
N TRP A 76 7.78 -6.51 -1.28
CA TRP A 76 7.82 -6.46 -2.75
C TRP A 76 8.35 -5.13 -3.28
N THR A 77 8.26 -4.06 -2.48
CA THR A 77 8.82 -2.75 -2.81
C THR A 77 10.33 -2.75 -2.92
N LYS A 78 11.02 -3.85 -2.62
CA LYS A 78 12.46 -3.99 -2.88
C LYS A 78 12.80 -3.93 -4.36
N VAL A 79 11.88 -4.35 -5.24
CA VAL A 79 12.13 -4.47 -6.69
C VAL A 79 10.95 -4.03 -7.56
N PHE A 80 9.84 -3.59 -6.96
CA PHE A 80 8.64 -3.12 -7.67
C PHE A 80 8.10 -1.85 -7.02
N SER A 81 7.45 -1.00 -7.80
CA SER A 81 6.60 0.06 -7.26
C SER A 81 5.19 -0.49 -7.04
N TRP A 82 4.49 -0.02 -6.00
CA TRP A 82 3.28 -0.65 -5.50
C TRP A 82 2.20 0.34 -5.06
N PRO A 83 1.23 0.66 -5.94
CA PRO A 83 -0.02 1.30 -5.55
C PRO A 83 -0.94 0.32 -4.80
N ALA A 84 -1.46 0.76 -3.66
CA ALA A 84 -2.52 0.11 -2.90
C ALA A 84 -3.77 1.01 -2.87
N ILE A 85 -4.89 0.50 -3.37
CA ILE A 85 -6.17 1.21 -3.42
C ILE A 85 -6.95 0.99 -2.12
N LEU A 86 -7.46 2.08 -1.56
CA LEU A 86 -8.29 2.11 -0.37
C LEU A 86 -9.70 2.53 -0.81
N HIS A 87 -10.67 1.69 -0.46
CA HIS A 87 -12.10 1.93 -0.66
C HIS A 87 -12.69 2.60 0.58
#